data_AF-A0A381KMK2-F1
#
_entry.id   AF-A0A381KMK2-F1
#
_cell.length_a   1.000
_cell.length_b   1.000
_cell.length_c   1.000
_cell.angle_alpha   90.00
_cell.angle_beta   90.00
_cell.angle_gamma   90.00
#
_symmetry.space_group_name_H-M   'P 1'
#
loop_
_entity.id
_entity.type
_entity.pdbx_description
1 polymer ?
#
loop_
_entity_poly.entity_id
_entity_poly.type
_entity_poly.pdbx_seq_one_letter_code
_entity_poly.pdbx_strand_id
1 'polypeptide(L)'
;MFELNNFESIKIALASPEKIRQWSRGEVKKPETINYRTLKPEKDGLFCERIFGPQKDWECHCGKYRRVRYKGVVCDRCGVEVTKSKVRRERMGHIELAAPMSHIWYFKGIPSRMGLLLDMSPRSLEKILYFASYVVVDPGETGLNEKQLLTEKEYRTALEKYGYTFTVGMGAEAVKTLLQNIDLEQQSKDLRAELKDSTGQKKVRTIRRLEVVEAFKSLEINQNG
;
A
#
# COMPACT_ATOMS: atom_id res chain seq x y z
N MET A 1 17.38 1.78 -28.06
CA MET A 1 17.87 2.77 -27.08
C MET A 1 16.74 3.78 -26.94
N PHE A 2 16.14 3.93 -25.76
CA PHE A 2 15.06 4.91 -25.57
C PHE A 2 15.69 6.30 -25.62
N GLU A 3 15.22 7.17 -26.51
CA GLU A 3 15.59 8.58 -26.47
C GLU A 3 14.93 9.20 -25.23
N LEU A 4 15.74 9.50 -24.22
CA LEU A 4 15.33 10.14 -22.96
C LEU A 4 15.02 11.64 -23.14
N ASN A 5 14.90 12.14 -24.38
CA ASN A 5 14.84 13.56 -24.71
C ASN A 5 13.41 14.15 -24.71
N ASN A 6 12.39 13.41 -24.26
CA ASN A 6 10.98 13.78 -24.48
C ASN A 6 10.18 14.11 -23.21
N PHE A 7 10.83 14.43 -22.09
CA PHE A 7 10.18 14.92 -20.88
C PHE A 7 11.02 16.01 -20.21
N GLU A 8 10.37 17.08 -19.74
CA GLU A 8 11.04 18.21 -19.09
C GLU A 8 11.31 17.97 -17.60
N SER A 9 10.52 17.12 -16.94
CA SER A 9 10.68 16.81 -15.52
C SER A 9 10.20 15.40 -15.15
N ILE A 10 10.69 14.89 -14.02
CA ILE A 10 10.29 13.61 -13.44
C ILE A 10 9.66 13.88 -12.06
N LYS A 11 8.48 13.31 -11.82
CA LYS A 11 7.78 13.37 -10.53
C LYS A 11 7.71 11.98 -9.91
N ILE A 12 7.94 11.92 -8.59
CA ILE A 12 7.77 10.71 -7.78
C ILE A 12 6.58 10.95 -6.85
N ALA A 13 5.68 9.97 -6.76
CA ALA A 13 4.48 10.04 -5.93
C ALA A 13 4.14 8.65 -5.36
N LEU A 14 3.26 8.64 -4.36
CA LEU A 14 2.67 7.41 -3.85
C LEU A 14 1.67 6.86 -4.87
N ALA A 15 1.68 5.54 -5.07
CA ALA A 15 0.73 4.87 -5.94
C ALA A 15 -0.54 4.54 -5.17
N SER A 16 -1.70 4.99 -5.65
CA SER A 16 -2.99 4.56 -5.12
C SER A 16 -3.27 3.10 -5.52
N PRO A 17 -4.13 2.36 -4.78
CA PRO A 17 -4.53 1.01 -5.16
C PRO A 17 -5.10 0.93 -6.59
N GLU A 18 -5.87 1.94 -6.98
CA GLU A 18 -6.42 2.06 -8.33
C GLU A 18 -5.32 2.23 -9.38
N LYS A 19 -4.30 3.05 -9.11
CA LYS A 19 -3.17 3.24 -10.01
C LYS A 19 -2.37 1.94 -10.21
N ILE A 20 -2.17 1.17 -9.14
CA ILE A 20 -1.52 -0.14 -9.20
C ILE A 20 -2.31 -1.10 -10.10
N ARG A 21 -3.65 -1.12 -9.98
CA ARG A 21 -4.51 -1.93 -10.86
C ARG A 21 -4.46 -1.47 -12.31
N GLN A 22 -4.39 -0.16 -12.57
CA GLN A 22 -4.24 0.40 -13.92
C GLN A 22 -2.93 -0.02 -14.61
N TRP A 23 -1.82 -0.11 -13.87
CA TRP A 23 -0.54 -0.58 -14.42
C TRP A 23 -0.53 -2.08 -14.71
N SER A 24 -1.40 -2.82 -14.05
CA SER A 24 -1.42 -4.27 -14.13
C SER A 24 -2.12 -4.78 -15.39
N ARG A 25 -1.57 -5.84 -15.97
CA ARG A 25 -2.17 -6.59 -17.08
C ARG A 25 -2.92 -7.84 -16.61
N GLY A 26 -2.91 -8.12 -15.31
CA GLY A 26 -3.62 -9.26 -14.73
C GLY A 26 -3.18 -9.58 -13.31
N GLU A 27 -4.04 -10.31 -12.62
CA GLU A 27 -3.84 -10.78 -11.26
C GLU A 27 -3.08 -12.12 -11.26
N VAL A 28 -2.05 -12.23 -10.43
CA VAL A 28 -1.35 -13.48 -10.13
C VAL A 28 -2.02 -14.13 -8.93
N LYS A 29 -2.56 -15.33 -9.11
CA LYS A 29 -3.30 -16.08 -8.08
C LYS A 29 -2.51 -17.22 -7.47
N LYS A 30 -1.49 -17.67 -8.19
CA LYS A 30 -0.81 -18.93 -7.99
C LYS A 30 0.69 -18.68 -7.79
N PRO A 31 1.34 -19.27 -6.77
CA PRO A 31 2.78 -19.11 -6.55
C PRO A 31 3.64 -19.87 -7.57
N GLU A 32 3.03 -20.73 -8.39
CA GLU A 32 3.72 -21.58 -9.35
C GLU A 32 4.45 -20.75 -10.43
N THR A 33 5.60 -21.27 -10.86
CA THR A 33 6.49 -20.60 -11.81
C THR A 33 6.41 -21.26 -13.18
N ILE A 34 7.03 -22.43 -13.29
CA ILE A 34 7.13 -23.23 -14.52
C ILE A 34 6.78 -24.68 -14.20
N ASN A 35 6.23 -25.36 -15.20
CA ASN A 35 5.96 -26.77 -15.13
C ASN A 35 7.26 -27.58 -15.21
N TYR A 36 7.50 -28.49 -14.25
CA TYR A 36 8.75 -29.24 -14.18
C TYR A 36 9.02 -30.17 -15.38
N ARG A 37 7.97 -30.69 -16.05
CA ARG A 37 8.13 -31.58 -17.21
C ARG A 37 8.29 -30.81 -18.50
N THR A 38 7.39 -29.85 -18.72
CA THR A 38 7.29 -29.15 -20.00
C THR A 38 8.16 -27.90 -20.09
N LEU A 39 8.69 -27.44 -18.95
CA LEU A 39 9.44 -26.18 -18.80
C LEU A 39 8.65 -24.95 -19.26
N LYS A 40 7.32 -25.08 -19.39
CA LYS A 40 6.42 -24.00 -19.80
C LYS A 40 5.90 -23.24 -18.58
N PRO A 41 5.65 -21.92 -18.69
CA PRO A 41 5.03 -21.14 -17.62
C PRO A 41 3.65 -21.67 -17.22
N GLU A 42 3.39 -21.70 -15.92
CA GLU A 42 2.08 -22.10 -15.39
C GLU A 42 1.02 -21.00 -15.59
N LYS A 43 -0.24 -21.41 -15.71
CA LYS A 43 -1.37 -20.49 -15.87
C LYS A 43 -1.65 -19.79 -14.53
N ASP A 44 -1.83 -18.47 -14.57
CA ASP A 44 -2.07 -17.59 -13.42
C ASP A 44 -0.94 -17.55 -12.38
N GLY A 45 0.21 -18.15 -12.71
CA GLY A 45 1.43 -18.16 -11.92
C GLY A 45 2.34 -16.94 -12.15
N LEU A 46 3.48 -16.92 -11.49
CA LEU A 46 4.46 -15.81 -11.51
C LEU A 46 5.06 -15.54 -12.90
N PHE A 47 5.07 -16.53 -13.80
CA PHE A 47 5.58 -16.37 -15.17
C PHE A 47 4.50 -16.39 -16.24
N CYS A 48 3.22 -16.35 -15.86
CA CYS A 48 2.08 -16.53 -16.75
C CYS A 48 2.15 -15.68 -18.02
N GLU A 49 2.13 -16.32 -19.19
CA GLU A 49 2.21 -15.63 -20.48
C GLU A 49 0.99 -14.75 -20.79
N ARG A 50 -0.17 -15.04 -20.18
CA ARG A 50 -1.37 -14.22 -20.34
C ARG A 50 -1.19 -12.83 -19.74
N ILE A 51 -0.51 -12.74 -18.60
CA ILE A 51 -0.30 -11.50 -17.84
C ILE A 51 0.90 -10.75 -18.41
N PHE A 52 2.05 -11.43 -18.48
CA PHE A 52 3.32 -10.79 -18.81
C PHE A 52 3.61 -10.78 -20.32
N GLY A 53 2.91 -11.56 -21.13
CA GLY A 53 3.13 -11.70 -22.57
C GLY A 53 3.86 -12.99 -22.97
N PRO A 54 3.98 -13.28 -24.27
CA PRO A 54 4.44 -14.58 -24.78
C PRO A 54 5.94 -14.79 -24.56
N GLN A 55 6.36 -16.05 -24.40
CA GLN A 55 7.78 -16.40 -24.27
C GLN A 55 8.54 -16.28 -25.61
N LYS A 56 7.86 -16.59 -26.72
CA LYS A 56 8.41 -16.52 -28.08
C LYS A 56 7.77 -15.38 -28.87
N ASP A 57 8.54 -14.78 -29.75
CA ASP A 57 8.05 -13.71 -30.61
C ASP A 57 6.98 -14.23 -31.57
N TRP A 58 5.84 -13.54 -31.61
CA TRP A 58 4.74 -13.82 -32.54
C TRP A 58 4.17 -15.24 -32.44
N GLU A 59 4.25 -15.86 -31.26
CA GLU A 59 3.68 -17.18 -30.98
C GLU A 59 2.95 -17.17 -29.64
N CYS A 60 1.73 -17.73 -29.63
CA CYS A 60 0.99 -17.95 -28.39
C CYS A 60 1.43 -19.26 -27.69
N HIS A 61 1.22 -19.36 -26.38
CA HIS A 61 1.61 -20.52 -25.55
C HIS A 61 1.21 -21.90 -26.11
N CYS A 62 0.00 -22.02 -26.69
CA CYS A 62 -0.50 -23.29 -27.21
C CYS A 62 -0.08 -23.59 -28.66
N GLY A 63 0.56 -22.64 -29.34
CA GLY A 63 0.98 -22.78 -30.74
C GLY A 63 -0.13 -22.68 -31.79
N LYS A 64 -1.39 -22.41 -31.41
CA LYS A 64 -2.53 -22.21 -32.35
C LYS A 64 -2.26 -21.06 -33.31
N TYR A 65 -1.88 -19.90 -32.76
CA TYR A 65 -1.51 -18.71 -33.52
C TYR A 65 0.01 -18.54 -33.52
N ARG A 66 0.58 -18.48 -34.73
CA ARG A 66 2.02 -18.38 -34.99
C ARG A 66 2.29 -17.44 -36.17
N ARG A 67 3.43 -16.76 -36.14
CA ARG A 67 3.93 -15.79 -37.14
C ARG A 67 3.28 -14.41 -37.00
N VAL A 68 3.95 -13.42 -37.59
CA VAL A 68 3.62 -11.98 -37.52
C VAL A 68 2.20 -11.65 -38.00
N ARG A 69 1.60 -12.48 -38.87
CA ARG A 69 0.23 -12.28 -39.40
C ARG A 69 -0.85 -12.17 -38.33
N TYR A 70 -0.65 -12.78 -37.15
CA TYR A 70 -1.61 -12.75 -36.05
C TYR A 70 -1.24 -11.71 -34.98
N LYS A 71 -0.42 -10.71 -35.33
CA LYS A 71 -0.02 -9.63 -34.42
C LYS A 71 -1.25 -9.00 -33.75
N GLY A 72 -1.23 -8.95 -32.41
CA GLY A 72 -2.29 -8.35 -31.60
C GLY A 72 -3.50 -9.26 -31.37
N VAL A 73 -3.55 -10.45 -31.96
CA VAL A 73 -4.63 -11.42 -31.71
C VAL A 73 -4.43 -12.08 -30.35
N VAL A 74 -5.47 -12.09 -29.53
CA VAL A 74 -5.51 -12.82 -28.26
C VAL A 74 -6.02 -14.23 -28.53
N CYS A 75 -5.29 -15.25 -28.07
CA CYS A 75 -5.65 -16.63 -28.36
C CYS A 75 -6.87 -17.10 -27.55
N ASP A 76 -7.92 -17.61 -28.21
CA ASP A 76 -9.14 -18.12 -27.54
C ASP A 76 -8.86 -19.30 -26.58
N ARG A 77 -7.79 -20.07 -26.82
CA ARG A 77 -7.47 -21.28 -26.03
C ARG A 77 -6.65 -20.98 -24.79
N CYS A 78 -5.61 -20.15 -24.92
CA CYS A 78 -4.67 -19.85 -23.82
C CYS A 78 -4.76 -18.42 -23.28
N GLY A 79 -5.49 -17.53 -23.93
CA GLY A 79 -5.59 -16.11 -23.57
C GLY A 79 -4.32 -15.30 -23.80
N VAL A 80 -3.29 -15.88 -24.43
CA VAL A 80 -2.01 -15.20 -24.68
C VAL A 80 -2.13 -14.36 -25.95
N GLU A 81 -1.75 -13.09 -25.82
CA GLU A 81 -1.65 -12.15 -26.93
C GLU A 81 -0.41 -12.43 -27.77
N VAL A 82 -0.57 -12.48 -29.10
CA VAL A 82 0.52 -12.68 -30.04
C VAL A 82 1.26 -11.36 -30.26
N THR A 83 2.39 -11.20 -29.57
CA THR A 83 3.25 -10.01 -29.62
C THR A 83 4.72 -10.41 -29.50
N LYS A 84 5.64 -9.43 -29.41
CA LYS A 84 7.06 -9.68 -29.15
C LYS A 84 7.26 -10.06 -27.69
N SER A 85 8.16 -11.00 -27.42
CA SER A 85 8.55 -11.42 -26.07
C SER A 85 9.14 -10.26 -25.23
N LYS A 86 9.67 -9.22 -25.88
CA LYS A 86 10.20 -8.01 -25.23
C LYS A 86 9.19 -7.36 -24.26
N VAL A 87 7.88 -7.45 -24.53
CA VAL A 87 6.84 -6.84 -23.67
C VAL A 87 6.86 -7.41 -22.24
N ARG A 88 7.42 -8.60 -22.02
CA ARG A 88 7.58 -9.22 -20.69
C ARG A 88 8.46 -8.39 -19.75
N ARG A 89 9.29 -7.50 -20.29
CA ARG A 89 10.13 -6.57 -19.51
C ARG A 89 9.41 -5.29 -19.09
N GLU A 90 8.24 -5.03 -19.66
CA GLU A 90 7.50 -3.78 -19.50
C GLU A 90 6.14 -4.00 -18.81
N ARG A 91 5.51 -5.16 -19.01
CA ARG A 91 4.21 -5.50 -18.40
C ARG A 91 4.36 -5.83 -16.93
N MET A 92 3.49 -5.26 -16.10
CA MET A 92 3.37 -5.56 -14.67
C MET A 92 2.15 -6.44 -14.40
N GLY A 93 2.24 -7.22 -13.33
CA GLY A 93 1.12 -7.95 -12.72
C GLY A 93 0.81 -7.36 -11.35
N HIS A 94 -0.34 -7.71 -10.78
CA HIS A 94 -0.67 -7.37 -9.38
C HIS A 94 -1.11 -8.62 -8.63
N ILE A 95 -1.11 -8.52 -7.30
CA ILE A 95 -1.67 -9.51 -6.39
C ILE A 95 -2.68 -8.76 -5.54
N GLU A 96 -3.92 -9.24 -5.52
CA GLU A 96 -4.94 -8.70 -4.63
C GLU A 96 -4.73 -9.30 -3.24
N LEU A 97 -4.51 -8.45 -2.25
CA LEU A 97 -4.30 -8.89 -0.87
C LEU A 97 -5.65 -9.04 -0.18
N ALA A 98 -5.84 -10.17 0.52
CA ALA A 98 -7.07 -10.44 1.28
C ALA A 98 -7.27 -9.46 2.46
N ALA A 99 -6.17 -8.92 3.00
CA ALA A 99 -6.18 -7.97 4.10
C ALA A 99 -5.19 -6.82 3.79
N PRO A 100 -5.47 -5.59 4.29
CA PRO A 100 -4.52 -4.49 4.15
C PRO A 100 -3.21 -4.82 4.88
N MET A 101 -2.08 -4.42 4.29
CA MET A 101 -0.77 -4.56 4.89
C MET A 101 -0.03 -3.22 4.89
N SER A 102 0.69 -2.94 5.97
CA SER A 102 1.51 -1.73 6.07
C SER A 102 2.78 -1.88 5.26
N HIS A 103 3.11 -0.88 4.44
CA HIS A 103 4.35 -0.86 3.69
C HIS A 103 5.53 -0.56 4.64
N ILE A 104 6.54 -1.44 4.63
CA ILE A 104 7.63 -1.47 5.61
C ILE A 104 8.40 -0.15 5.73
N TRP A 105 8.62 0.55 4.62
CA TRP A 105 9.38 1.81 4.63
C TRP A 105 8.73 2.93 5.44
N TYR A 106 7.39 2.98 5.53
CA TYR A 106 6.72 4.11 6.19
C TYR A 106 6.59 3.92 7.70
N PHE A 107 6.65 2.68 8.20
CA PHE A 107 6.58 2.42 9.64
C PHE A 107 7.95 2.09 10.27
N LYS A 108 8.82 1.31 9.61
CA LYS A 108 10.19 1.01 10.10
C LYS A 108 11.24 2.03 9.68
N GLY A 109 10.92 2.92 8.73
CA GLY A 109 11.81 3.99 8.33
C GLY A 109 12.21 4.87 9.51
N ILE A 110 13.43 5.41 9.51
CA ILE A 110 13.91 6.37 10.51
C ILE A 110 14.07 7.71 9.80
N PRO A 111 13.21 8.73 10.07
CA PRO A 111 12.06 8.71 10.98
C PRO A 111 10.84 8.00 10.39
N SER A 112 9.99 7.45 11.27
CA SER A 112 8.76 6.75 10.87
C SER A 112 7.71 7.78 10.46
N ARG A 113 7.36 7.85 9.18
CA ARG A 113 6.39 8.82 8.66
C ARG A 113 4.98 8.52 9.20
N MET A 114 4.62 7.24 9.32
CA MET A 114 3.36 6.83 9.95
C MET A 114 3.34 7.16 11.45
N GLY A 115 4.47 6.93 12.15
CA GLY A 115 4.59 7.29 13.56
C GLY A 115 4.45 8.80 13.80
N LEU A 116 5.06 9.62 12.94
CA LEU A 116 4.92 11.07 13.03
C LEU A 116 3.48 11.53 12.79
N LEU A 117 2.78 11.02 11.76
CA LEU A 117 1.38 11.39 11.50
C LEU A 117 0.46 11.04 12.67
N LEU A 118 0.56 9.81 13.19
CA LEU A 118 -0.29 9.31 14.27
C LEU A 118 0.13 9.79 15.67
N ASP A 119 1.27 10.48 15.79
CA ASP A 119 1.94 10.84 17.06
C ASP A 119 2.36 9.66 17.94
N MET A 120 2.57 8.50 17.32
CA MET A 120 2.88 7.25 18.03
C MET A 120 4.36 6.90 17.91
N SER A 121 4.91 6.25 18.93
CA SER A 121 6.26 5.71 18.85
C SER A 121 6.31 4.57 17.81
N PRO A 122 7.42 4.39 17.08
CA PRO A 122 7.57 3.26 16.15
C PRO A 122 7.35 1.90 16.82
N ARG A 123 7.78 1.75 18.08
CA ARG A 123 7.56 0.54 18.89
C ARG A 123 6.08 0.28 19.17
N SER A 124 5.31 1.33 19.40
CA SER A 124 3.86 1.22 19.61
C SER A 124 3.16 0.76 18.32
N LEU A 125 3.52 1.34 17.17
CA LEU A 125 2.99 0.90 15.87
C LEU A 125 3.37 -0.54 15.55
N GLU A 126 4.61 -0.93 15.84
CA GLU A 126 5.08 -2.31 15.64
C GLU A 126 4.27 -3.32 16.46
N LYS A 127 3.96 -3.00 17.73
CA LYS A 127 3.09 -3.84 18.57
C LYS A 127 1.70 -4.02 17.97
N ILE A 128 1.11 -2.96 17.42
CA ILE A 128 -0.22 -3.02 16.80
C ILE A 128 -0.17 -3.85 15.50
N LEU A 129 0.81 -3.57 14.63
CA LEU A 129 0.97 -4.24 13.34
C LEU A 129 1.30 -5.73 13.48
N TYR A 130 2.03 -6.13 14.52
CA TYR A 130 2.35 -7.52 14.82
C TYR A 130 1.37 -8.18 15.80
N PHE A 131 0.16 -7.62 15.94
CA PHE A 131 -0.91 -8.23 16.72
C PHE A 131 -0.59 -8.45 18.21
N ALA A 132 0.35 -7.70 18.78
CA ALA A 132 0.75 -7.82 20.19
C ALA A 132 -0.09 -6.93 21.12
N SER A 133 -0.72 -5.88 20.61
CA SER A 133 -1.56 -4.96 21.40
C SER A 133 -2.70 -4.40 20.56
N TYR A 134 -3.80 -4.07 21.22
CA TYR A 134 -4.91 -3.35 20.61
C TYR A 134 -4.65 -1.85 20.66
N VAL A 135 -5.30 -1.12 19.77
CA VAL A 135 -5.37 0.33 19.78
C VAL A 135 -6.83 0.77 19.80
N VAL A 136 -7.13 1.76 20.62
CA VAL A 136 -8.45 2.41 20.66
C VAL A 136 -8.61 3.25 19.41
N VAL A 137 -9.56 2.88 18.55
CA VAL A 137 -9.91 3.60 17.32
C VAL A 137 -10.96 4.66 17.59
N ASP A 138 -11.98 4.29 18.38
CA ASP A 138 -13.02 5.21 18.84
C ASP A 138 -13.27 4.96 20.34
N PRO A 139 -12.99 5.94 21.22
CA PRO A 139 -13.21 5.78 22.65
C PRO A 139 -14.69 5.79 23.05
N GLY A 140 -15.62 6.28 22.21
CA GLY A 140 -17.03 6.40 22.56
C GLY A 140 -17.26 7.16 23.88
N GLU A 141 -18.23 6.71 24.68
CA GLU A 141 -18.52 7.26 26.02
C GLU A 141 -17.70 6.58 27.13
N THR A 142 -16.41 6.37 26.90
CA THR A 142 -15.52 5.75 27.89
C THR A 142 -14.45 6.70 28.39
N GLY A 143 -13.78 6.33 29.50
CA GLY A 143 -12.60 7.05 30.00
C GLY A 143 -11.30 6.73 29.25
N LEU A 144 -11.37 6.08 28.08
CA LEU A 144 -10.21 5.73 27.26
C LEU A 144 -9.86 6.88 26.31
N ASN A 145 -8.58 7.01 25.98
CA ASN A 145 -8.12 7.98 24.99
C ASN A 145 -8.04 7.34 23.60
N GLU A 146 -8.34 8.10 22.56
CA GLU A 146 -8.04 7.70 21.19
C GLU A 146 -6.54 7.39 21.04
N LYS A 147 -6.19 6.36 20.25
CA LYS A 147 -4.81 5.89 20.02
C LYS A 147 -4.12 5.32 21.26
N GLN A 148 -4.84 5.13 22.37
CA GLN A 148 -4.33 4.42 23.53
C GLN A 148 -4.09 2.95 23.18
N LEU A 149 -2.95 2.41 23.62
CA LEU A 149 -2.67 0.98 23.49
C LEU A 149 -3.28 0.24 24.67
N LEU A 150 -3.90 -0.90 24.38
CA LEU A 150 -4.40 -1.83 25.38
C LEU A 150 -3.76 -3.19 25.17
N THR A 151 -3.25 -3.76 26.25
CA THR A 151 -2.92 -5.18 26.32
C THR A 151 -4.20 -6.02 26.32
N GLU A 152 -4.09 -7.31 26.02
CA GLU A 152 -5.22 -8.25 26.06
C GLU A 152 -5.97 -8.20 27.42
N LYS A 153 -5.23 -8.08 28.54
CA LYS A 153 -5.83 -7.98 29.87
C LYS A 153 -6.61 -6.68 30.05
N GLU A 154 -6.02 -5.55 29.68
CA GLU A 154 -6.66 -4.23 29.78
C GLU A 154 -7.89 -4.14 28.88
N TYR A 155 -7.82 -4.71 27.67
CA TYR A 155 -8.96 -4.78 26.78
C TYR A 155 -10.13 -5.56 27.40
N ARG A 156 -9.87 -6.73 28.01
CA ARG A 156 -10.90 -7.50 28.71
C ARG A 156 -11.52 -6.73 29.86
N THR A 157 -10.71 -6.09 30.70
CA THR A 157 -11.22 -5.24 31.79
C THR A 157 -12.04 -4.07 31.27
N ALA A 158 -11.63 -3.43 30.18
CA ALA A 158 -12.38 -2.35 29.55
C ALA A 158 -13.71 -2.85 28.97
N LEU A 159 -13.73 -4.03 28.35
CA LEU A 159 -14.92 -4.65 27.81
C LEU A 159 -15.92 -5.03 28.91
N GLU A 160 -15.45 -5.54 30.05
CA GLU A 160 -16.28 -5.83 31.22
C GLU A 160 -16.89 -4.55 31.82
N LYS A 161 -16.12 -3.44 31.82
CA LYS A 161 -16.55 -2.17 32.42
C LYS A 161 -17.49 -1.36 31.53
N TYR A 162 -17.21 -1.29 30.24
CA TYR A 162 -17.89 -0.38 29.31
C TYR A 162 -18.72 -1.11 28.25
N GLY A 163 -18.65 -2.44 28.17
CA GLY A 163 -19.28 -3.21 27.10
C GLY A 163 -18.69 -2.86 25.73
N TYR A 164 -19.54 -2.92 24.69
CA TYR A 164 -19.17 -2.63 23.30
C TYR A 164 -19.35 -1.15 22.90
N THR A 165 -19.27 -0.23 23.86
CA THR A 165 -19.46 1.21 23.62
C THR A 165 -18.27 1.90 22.96
N PHE A 166 -17.12 1.22 22.90
CA PHE A 166 -15.88 1.71 22.30
C PHE A 166 -15.37 0.73 21.25
N THR A 167 -14.63 1.24 20.26
CA THR A 167 -14.05 0.44 19.19
C THR A 167 -12.55 0.34 19.38
N VAL A 168 -12.05 -0.90 19.44
CA VAL A 168 -10.62 -1.20 19.36
C VAL A 168 -10.31 -2.01 18.11
N GLY A 169 -9.07 -1.90 17.65
CA GLY A 169 -8.56 -2.72 16.57
C GLY A 169 -7.14 -3.17 16.82
N MET A 170 -6.68 -4.11 16.00
CA MET A 170 -5.29 -4.54 15.93
C MET A 170 -4.87 -4.75 14.46
N GLY A 171 -3.58 -4.90 14.21
CA GLY A 171 -3.05 -5.12 12.87
C GLY A 171 -3.09 -3.88 11.98
N ALA A 172 -2.85 -4.09 10.68
CA ALA A 172 -2.78 -3.01 9.70
C ALA A 172 -4.15 -2.38 9.38
N GLU A 173 -5.24 -3.10 9.61
CA GLU A 173 -6.59 -2.56 9.43
C GLU A 173 -6.89 -1.45 10.44
N ALA A 174 -6.58 -1.67 11.72
CA ALA A 174 -6.74 -0.64 12.75
C ALA A 174 -5.91 0.61 12.45
N VAL A 175 -4.65 0.43 12.03
CA VAL A 175 -3.77 1.54 11.65
C VAL A 175 -4.32 2.28 10.42
N LYS A 176 -4.89 1.56 9.45
CA LYS A 176 -5.53 2.17 8.29
C LYS A 176 -6.73 3.03 8.71
N THR A 177 -7.61 2.53 9.57
CA THR A 177 -8.76 3.30 10.08
C THR A 177 -8.30 4.55 10.83
N LEU A 178 -7.28 4.43 11.68
CA LEU A 178 -6.70 5.59 12.37
C LEU A 178 -6.14 6.63 11.40
N LEU A 179 -5.50 6.22 10.30
CA LEU A 179 -4.99 7.13 9.28
C LEU A 179 -6.13 7.79 8.48
N GLN A 180 -7.23 7.09 8.24
CA GLN A 180 -8.40 7.63 7.52
C GLN A 180 -9.17 8.67 8.34
N ASN A 181 -9.11 8.58 9.67
CA ASN A 181 -9.75 9.53 10.58
C ASN A 181 -8.94 10.81 10.80
N ILE A 182 -7.76 10.94 10.19
CA ILE A 182 -6.92 12.14 10.34
C ILE A 182 -7.46 13.27 9.48
N ASP A 183 -7.82 14.38 10.14
CA ASP A 183 -8.00 15.67 9.48
C ASP A 183 -6.65 16.41 9.39
N LEU A 184 -6.07 16.46 8.20
CA LEU A 184 -4.79 17.14 7.95
C LEU A 184 -4.87 18.66 8.12
N GLU A 185 -6.02 19.26 7.85
CA GLU A 185 -6.22 20.70 7.97
C GLU A 185 -6.22 21.11 9.44
N GLN A 186 -6.99 20.39 10.24
CA GLN A 186 -7.08 20.61 11.68
C GLN A 186 -5.72 20.33 12.34
N GLN A 187 -5.07 19.21 12.01
CA GLN A 187 -3.76 18.89 12.56
C GLN A 187 -2.69 19.94 12.22
N SER A 188 -2.70 20.49 10.99
CA SER A 188 -1.76 21.57 10.63
C SER A 188 -1.98 22.80 11.52
N LYS A 189 -3.23 23.22 11.74
CA LYS A 189 -3.56 24.37 12.60
C LYS A 189 -3.11 24.14 14.05
N ASP A 190 -3.41 22.96 14.59
CA ASP A 190 -3.07 22.60 15.96
C ASP A 190 -1.55 22.54 16.17
N LEU A 191 -0.82 21.94 15.23
CA LEU A 191 0.64 21.87 15.28
C LEU A 191 1.29 23.25 15.13
N ARG A 192 0.73 24.16 14.32
CA ARG A 192 1.20 25.54 14.22
C ARG A 192 0.97 26.33 15.50
N ALA A 193 -0.15 26.08 16.19
CA ALA A 193 -0.41 26.68 17.50
C ALA A 193 0.56 26.13 18.55
N GLU A 194 0.70 24.81 18.65
CA GLU A 194 1.62 24.15 19.57
C GLU A 194 3.07 24.59 19.34
N LEU A 195 3.46 24.86 18.08
CA LEU A 195 4.80 25.28 17.74
C LEU A 195 5.20 26.61 18.41
N LYS A 196 4.24 27.52 18.63
CA LYS A 196 4.48 28.84 19.27
C LYS A 196 4.91 28.69 20.73
N ASP A 197 4.30 27.75 21.44
CA ASP A 197 4.54 27.52 22.87
C ASP A 197 5.61 26.45 23.13
N SER A 198 5.95 25.64 22.12
CA SER A 198 6.92 24.55 22.25
C SER A 198 8.37 25.04 22.32
N THR A 199 9.17 24.45 23.22
CA THR A 199 10.61 24.71 23.36
C THR A 199 11.42 23.40 23.34
N GLY A 200 12.72 23.51 23.07
CA GLY A 200 13.67 22.40 23.11
C GLY A 200 13.31 21.22 22.19
N GLN A 201 13.37 19.99 22.73
CA GLN A 201 13.09 18.75 21.99
C GLN A 201 11.65 18.66 21.50
N LYS A 202 10.69 19.21 22.26
CA LYS A 202 9.27 19.22 21.87
C LYS A 202 9.08 19.99 20.57
N LYS A 203 9.71 21.17 20.46
CA LYS A 203 9.71 22.00 19.25
C LYS A 203 10.24 21.25 18.02
N VAL A 204 11.36 20.56 18.16
CA VAL A 204 11.96 19.78 17.05
C VAL A 204 11.03 18.67 16.56
N ARG A 205 10.33 17.98 17.48
CA ARG A 205 9.35 16.94 17.12
C ARG A 205 8.13 17.55 16.41
N THR A 206 7.58 18.64 16.94
CA THR A 206 6.43 19.35 16.34
C THR A 206 6.77 19.86 14.93
N ILE A 207 7.97 20.40 14.70
CA ILE A 207 8.43 20.83 13.36
C ILE A 207 8.43 19.65 12.38
N ARG A 208 9.10 18.54 12.74
CA ARG A 208 9.18 17.35 11.86
C ARG A 208 7.80 16.77 11.55
N ARG A 209 6.87 16.87 12.50
CA ARG A 209 5.50 16.41 12.33
C ARG A 209 4.73 17.33 11.39
N LEU A 210 4.83 18.64 11.59
CA LEU A 210 4.22 19.65 10.72
C LEU A 210 4.73 19.54 9.27
N GLU A 211 6.04 19.33 9.07
CA GLU A 211 6.61 19.09 7.73
C GLU A 211 5.95 17.93 7.00
N VAL A 212 5.67 16.83 7.71
CA VAL A 212 5.01 15.66 7.12
C VAL A 212 3.54 15.97 6.80
N VAL A 213 2.82 16.61 7.72
CA VAL A 213 1.40 16.96 7.51
C VAL A 213 1.24 17.92 6.33
N GLU A 214 2.06 18.97 6.23
CA GLU A 214 2.03 19.92 5.12
C GLU A 214 2.40 19.25 3.79
N ALA A 215 3.36 18.32 3.80
CA ALA A 215 3.70 17.56 2.60
C ALA A 215 2.50 16.74 2.10
N PHE A 216 1.78 16.04 2.98
CA PHE A 216 0.59 15.29 2.60
C PHE A 216 -0.57 16.19 2.15
N LYS A 217 -0.80 17.31 2.82
CA LYS A 217 -1.80 18.31 2.41
C LYS A 217 -1.51 18.86 1.01
N SER A 218 -0.24 19.16 0.71
CA SER A 218 0.15 19.60 -0.63
C SER A 218 -0.07 18.52 -1.70
N LEU A 219 0.01 17.24 -1.33
CA LEU A 219 -0.25 16.13 -2.25
C LEU A 219 -1.74 15.96 -2.52
N GLU A 220 -2.62 16.11 -1.53
CA GLU A 220 -4.08 16.03 -1.73
C GLU A 220 -4.61 17.12 -2.66
N ILE A 221 -4.13 18.35 -2.47
CA ILE A 221 -4.50 19.48 -3.34
C ILE A 221 -4.10 19.21 -4.81
N ASN A 222 -2.95 18.55 -5.02
CA ASN A 222 -2.44 18.20 -6.34
C ASN A 222 -3.05 16.90 -6.94
N GLN A 223 -3.89 16.17 -6.21
CA GLN A 223 -4.62 15.00 -6.74
C GLN A 223 -6.05 15.35 -7.18
N ASN A 224 -6.61 16.46 -6.66
CA ASN A 224 -7.95 16.95 -6.98
C ASN A 224 -7.97 18.10 -8.01
N GLY A 225 -6.81 18.49 -8.54
CA GLY A 225 -6.64 19.42 -9.67
C GLY A 225 -5.92 18.75 -10.81
#